data_AF-A0A536YVW0-F1
#
_entry.id   AF-A0A536YVW0-F1
#
_cell.length_a   1.000
_cell.length_b   1.000
_cell.length_c   1.000
_cell.angle_alpha   90.00
_cell.angle_beta   90.00
_cell.angle_gamma   90.00
#
_symmetry.space_group_name_H-M   'P 1'
#
loop_
_entity.id
_entity.type
_entity.pdbx_description
1 polymer ?
#
loop_
_entity_poly.entity_id
_entity_poly.type
_entity_poly.pdbx_seq_one_letter_code
_entity_poly.pdbx_strand_id
1 'polypeptide(L)' 'NDEIRRLRAKYPATPIYAVVEEVCASGAYYVAVAADQIYVNKASLIGSIGVIIDGFGFVGAMDKLG' A
#
# COMPACT_ATOMS: atom_id res chain seq x y z
N ASN A 1 3.08 8.82 1.34
CA ASN A 1 4.43 8.56 1.87
C ASN A 1 5.15 9.87 2.14
N ASP A 2 5.20 10.77 1.15
CA ASP A 2 5.93 12.05 1.25
C ASP A 2 5.51 12.94 2.44
N GLU A 3 4.23 12.99 2.77
CA GLU A 3 3.79 13.79 3.92
C GLU A 3 4.29 13.25 5.27
N ILE A 4 4.41 11.93 5.41
CA ILE A 4 5.02 11.33 6.60
C ILE A 4 6.48 11.74 6.69
N ARG A 5 7.21 11.75 5.56
CA ARG A 5 8.60 12.20 5.50
C ARG A 5 8.75 13.70 5.81
N ARG A 6 7.85 14.54 5.29
CA ARG A 6 7.84 15.98 5.57
C ARG A 6 7.58 16.26 7.06
N LEU A 7 6.63 15.54 7.66
CA LEU A 7 6.33 15.65 9.09
C LEU A 7 7.51 15.17 9.94
N ARG A 8 8.16 14.06 9.59
CA ARG A 8 9.38 13.60 10.26
C ARG A 8 10.49 14.66 10.22
N ALA A 9 10.69 15.31 9.07
CA ALA A 9 11.68 16.38 8.96
C ALA A 9 11.34 17.61 9.81
N LYS A 10 10.04 17.95 9.90
CA LYS A 10 9.56 19.10 10.70
C LYS A 10 9.58 18.82 12.22
N TYR A 11 9.37 17.56 12.62
CA TYR A 11 9.26 17.13 14.01
C TYR A 11 10.19 15.94 14.29
N PRO A 12 11.52 16.13 14.28
CA PRO A 12 12.49 15.02 14.35
C PRO A 12 12.48 14.27 15.68
N ALA A 13 11.96 14.89 16.75
CA ALA A 13 11.83 14.25 18.05
C ALA A 13 10.54 13.43 18.22
N THR A 14 9.61 13.49 17.25
CA THR A 14 8.33 12.79 17.31
C THR A 14 8.40 11.52 16.45
N PRO A 15 8.45 10.32 17.06
CA PRO A 15 8.49 9.07 16.31
C PRO A 15 7.12 8.79 15.66
N ILE A 16 7.16 8.19 14.48
CA ILE A 16 5.96 7.79 13.72
C ILE A 16 5.89 6.27 13.71
N TYR A 17 4.79 5.72 14.22
CA TYR A 17 4.53 4.28 14.25
C TYR A 17 3.35 3.92 13.36
N ALA A 18 3.53 2.90 12.52
CA ALA A 18 2.43 2.27 11.80
C ALA A 18 2.00 1.00 12.56
N VAL A 19 0.71 0.89 12.88
CA VAL A 19 0.13 -0.27 13.56
C VAL A 19 -0.91 -0.89 12.64
N VAL A 20 -0.73 -2.18 12.33
CA VAL A 20 -1.58 -2.93 11.42
C VAL A 20 -2.41 -3.93 12.23
N GLU A 21 -3.73 -3.76 12.19
CA GLU A 21 -4.68 -4.64 12.86
C GLU A 21 -5.10 -5.80 11.93
N GLU A 22 -5.62 -5.50 10.75
CA GLU A 22 -6.23 -6.50 9.85
C GLU A 22 -5.48 -6.62 8.51
N VAL A 23 -5.37 -5.53 7.74
CA VAL A 23 -4.79 -5.56 6.39
C VAL A 23 -3.89 -4.34 6.16
N CYS A 24 -2.69 -4.57 5.63
CA CYS A 24 -1.79 -3.54 5.12
C CYS A 24 -1.05 -4.05 3.88
N ALA A 25 -1.69 -3.89 2.72
CA ALA A 25 -1.22 -4.44 1.45
C ALA A 25 -1.13 -3.37 0.34
N SER A 26 -0.26 -3.58 -0.65
CA SER A 26 -0.05 -2.71 -1.81
C SER A 26 0.19 -1.25 -1.42
N GLY A 27 -0.69 -0.32 -1.82
CA GLY A 27 -0.58 1.10 -1.48
C GLY A 27 -0.54 1.40 0.02
N ALA A 28 -1.21 0.59 0.86
CA ALA A 28 -1.14 0.76 2.31
C ALA A 28 0.26 0.47 2.84
N TYR A 29 0.90 -0.59 2.34
CA TYR A 29 2.29 -0.91 2.68
C TYR A 29 3.25 0.19 2.20
N TYR A 30 3.00 0.76 1.00
CA TYR A 30 3.76 1.89 0.47
C TYR A 30 3.70 3.15 1.37
N VAL A 31 2.58 3.37 2.07
CA VAL A 31 2.47 4.45 3.07
C VAL A 31 3.17 4.03 4.37
N ALA A 32 2.94 2.81 4.86
CA ALA A 32 3.46 2.32 6.13
C ALA A 32 4.99 2.29 6.19
N VAL A 33 5.68 1.99 5.08
CA VAL A 33 7.16 2.01 5.02
C VAL A 33 7.78 3.40 5.24
N ALA A 34 6.97 4.46 5.26
CA ALA A 34 7.44 5.78 5.63
C ALA A 34 7.55 5.98 7.15
N ALA A 35 6.97 5.10 7.98
CA ALA A 35 7.05 5.15 9.44
C ALA A 35 8.46 4.77 9.95
N ASP A 36 8.75 5.01 11.23
CA ASP A 36 10.01 4.63 11.86
C ASP A 36 10.00 3.14 12.25
N GLN A 37 8.84 2.65 12.71
CA GLN A 37 8.60 1.24 12.98
C GLN A 37 7.19 0.84 12.53
N ILE A 38 7.06 -0.42 12.13
CA ILE A 38 5.79 -1.04 11.72
C ILE A 38 5.52 -2.21 12.67
N TYR A 39 4.40 -2.16 13.37
CA TYR A 39 3.89 -3.23 14.22
C TYR A 39 2.72 -3.90 13.56
N VAL A 40 2.70 -5.23 13.56
CA VAL A 40 1.69 -6.01 12.84
C VAL A 40 1.20 -7.15 13.71
N ASN A 41 -0.12 -7.35 13.75
CA ASN A 41 -0.69 -8.57 14.32
C ASN A 41 -0.30 -9.78 13.45
N LYS A 42 0.07 -10.90 14.07
CA LYS A 42 0.47 -12.12 13.34
C LYS A 42 -0.61 -12.65 12.41
N ALA A 43 -1.88 -12.35 12.68
CA ALA A 43 -3.00 -12.73 11.85
C ALA A 43 -3.25 -11.78 10.66
N SER A 44 -2.60 -10.61 10.62
CA SER A 44 -2.86 -9.61 9.58
C SER A 44 -2.33 -10.02 8.21
N LEU A 45 -3.01 -9.56 7.17
CA LEU A 45 -2.55 -9.69 5.79
C LEU A 45 -1.64 -8.52 5.41
N ILE A 46 -0.42 -8.83 5.01
CA ILE A 46 0.61 -7.87 4.63
C ILE A 46 1.18 -8.23 3.26
N GLY A 47 1.76 -7.25 2.56
CA GLY A 47 2.44 -7.49 1.28
C GLY A 47 1.63 -7.01 0.09
N SER A 48 1.42 -7.84 -0.93
CA SER A 48 0.88 -7.41 -2.24
C SER A 48 1.67 -6.24 -2.84
N ILE A 49 3.01 -6.36 -2.80
CA ILE A 49 3.90 -5.33 -3.32
C ILE A 49 3.97 -5.49 -4.83
N GLY A 50 3.23 -4.64 -5.54
CA GLY A 50 3.16 -4.65 -6.98
C GLY A 50 2.17 -3.62 -7.49
N VAL A 51 2.20 -3.42 -8.80
CA VAL A 51 1.26 -2.58 -9.53
C VAL A 51 0.64 -3.44 -10.61
N ILE A 52 -0.69 -3.47 -10.68
CA ILE A 52 -1.44 -4.06 -11.77
C ILE A 52 -2.10 -2.93 -12.56
N ILE A 53 -2.03 -3.04 -13.88
CA ILE A 53 -2.74 -2.16 -14.81
C ILE A 53 -3.46 -3.08 -15.77
N ASP A 54 -4.74 -3.32 -15.49
CA ASP A 54 -5.59 -4.17 -16.31
C ASP A 54 -6.46 -3.32 -17.24
N GLY A 55 -6.60 -3.79 -18.48
CA GLY A 55 -7.52 -3.24 -19.48
C GLY A 55 -8.63 -4.22 -19.83
N PHE A 56 -9.69 -3.75 -20.50
CA PHE A 56 -10.77 -4.63 -20.96
C PHE A 56 -10.36 -5.36 -22.25
N GLY A 57 -10.15 -6.67 -22.15
CA GLY A 57 -9.81 -7.55 -23.28
C GLY A 57 -11.00 -8.36 -23.78
N PHE A 58 -11.97 -7.73 -24.46
CA PHE A 58 -13.11 -8.44 -25.08
C PHE A 58 -13.04 -8.51 -26.61
N VAL A 59 -11.92 -8.12 -27.23
CA VAL A 59 -11.77 -8.06 -28.69
C VAL A 59 -12.20 -9.37 -29.36
N GLY A 60 -11.66 -10.50 -28.91
CA GLY A 60 -12.02 -11.81 -29.48
C GLY A 60 -13.44 -12.30 -29.17
N ALA A 61 -14.12 -11.74 -28.16
CA ALA A 61 -15.52 -12.02 -27.89
C ALA A 61 -16.43 -11.13 -28.76
N MET A 62 -16.06 -9.86 -28.94
CA MET A 62 -16.73 -8.93 -29.85
C MET A 62 -16.66 -9.41 -31.30
N ASP A 63 -15.52 -9.92 -31.75
CA ASP A 63 -15.36 -10.49 -33.11
C ASP A 63 -16.21 -11.73 -33.37
N LYS A 64 -16.56 -12.49 -32.31
CA LYS A 64 -17.32 -13.75 -32.44
C LYS A 64 -18.82 -13.57 -32.25
N LEU A 65 -19.24 -12.50 -31.58
CA LEU A 65 -20.63 -12.24 -31.22
C LEU A 65 -21.24 -11.04 -31.96
N GLY A 66 -20.43 -10.30 -32.75
CA GLY A 66 -20.86 -9.24 -33.66
C GLY A 66 -21.30 -9.77 -35.01
#